data_AF-A0A920EHZ6-F1
#
_entry.id   AF-A0A920EHZ6-F1
#
_cell.length_a   1.000
_cell.length_b   1.000
_cell.length_c   1.000
_cell.angle_alpha   90.00
_cell.angle_beta   90.00
_cell.angle_gamma   90.00
#
_symmetry.space_group_name_H-M   'P 1'
#
loop_
_entity.id
_entity.type
_entity.pdbx_description
1 polymer ?
#
loop_
_entity_poly.entity_id
_entity_poly.type
_entity_poly.pdbx_seq_one_letter_code
_entity_poly.pdbx_strand_id
1 'polypeptide(L)'
;MGRAFYTCNQLSREITVSIDYPNANPALTSLVVYKKYNGAIQQIFSSPDVTSILIGSEKSFSDIARQYIIAGIEHILIGFDHLLFVLCLILIASTTKQLILAITGFTIAHSITLSLATMNILKVRTELVELLIALSIVVLAREIITAKRNLVAIPFSVKYPISISSFFGLLHGFGFAVVLQELGLPFDMKINALMFFNIGVEIGQLMFIALIFIVMYLFTNSRLVSSKLNDAFSTFCVSAIGAIGTFWFLQRTLQLI
;
A
#
# COMPACT_ATOMS: atom_id res chain seq x y z
N MET A 1 -16.73 6.88 25.86
CA MET A 1 -15.30 7.21 25.97
C MET A 1 -15.00 7.60 27.40
N GLY A 2 -14.12 6.87 28.09
CA GLY A 2 -13.79 7.12 29.49
C GLY A 2 -12.29 7.29 29.67
N ARG A 3 -11.86 8.11 30.63
CA ARG A 3 -10.46 8.28 31.02
C ARG A 3 -10.34 7.97 32.51
N ALA A 4 -9.48 7.02 32.86
CA ALA A 4 -9.15 6.70 34.25
C ALA A 4 -7.68 6.98 34.51
N PHE A 5 -7.35 7.46 35.70
CA PHE A 5 -5.98 7.71 36.16
C PHE A 5 -5.65 6.73 37.29
N TYR A 6 -4.49 6.08 37.19
CA TYR A 6 -4.00 5.12 38.18
C TYR A 6 -2.64 5.57 38.71
N THR A 7 -2.37 5.36 39.99
CA THR A 7 -1.09 5.64 40.63
C THR A 7 -0.27 4.36 40.77
N CYS A 8 1.05 4.44 40.52
CA CYS A 8 1.96 3.28 40.43
C CYS A 8 1.98 2.36 41.66
N ASN A 9 1.56 2.81 42.84
CA ASN A 9 1.52 1.97 44.04
C ASN A 9 0.48 0.83 43.97
N GLN A 10 -0.41 0.84 42.98
CA GLN A 10 -1.44 -0.18 42.77
C GLN A 10 -1.22 -1.05 41.51
N LEU A 11 -0.12 -0.84 40.78
CA LEU A 11 0.06 -1.41 39.44
C LEU A 11 1.06 -2.57 39.42
N SER A 12 0.58 -3.76 39.07
CA SER A 12 1.40 -4.87 38.58
C SER A 12 2.10 -4.52 37.27
N ARG A 13 3.19 -5.23 36.90
CA ARG A 13 3.92 -5.01 35.63
C ARG A 13 3.03 -5.17 34.39
N GLU A 14 1.98 -5.98 34.51
CA GLU A 14 0.97 -6.25 33.48
C GLU A 14 -0.40 -5.83 34.01
N ILE A 15 -1.17 -5.12 33.18
CA ILE A 15 -2.49 -4.57 33.46
C ILE A 15 -3.43 -5.16 32.42
N THR A 16 -4.47 -5.87 32.82
CA THR A 16 -5.49 -6.30 31.86
C THR A 16 -6.63 -5.29 31.84
N VAL A 17 -6.90 -4.71 30.67
CA VAL A 17 -8.10 -3.91 30.42
C VAL A 17 -9.15 -4.80 29.78
N SER A 18 -10.18 -5.11 30.56
CA SER A 18 -11.38 -5.79 30.08
C SER A 18 -12.38 -4.76 29.57
N ILE A 19 -12.78 -4.88 28.30
CA ILE A 19 -13.87 -4.11 27.72
C ILE A 19 -15.15 -4.94 27.92
N ASP A 20 -16.02 -4.46 28.81
CA ASP A 20 -17.33 -5.05 29.03
C ASP A 20 -18.39 -4.29 28.21
N TYR A 21 -19.17 -5.02 27.43
CA TYR A 21 -20.25 -4.48 26.61
C TYR A 21 -21.60 -4.90 27.22
N PRO A 22 -22.30 -4.01 27.95
CA PRO A 22 -23.46 -4.39 28.76
C PRO A 22 -24.67 -4.91 27.97
N ASN A 23 -24.73 -4.64 26.67
CA ASN A 23 -25.83 -5.10 25.80
C ASN A 23 -25.35 -6.17 24.81
N ALA A 24 -24.41 -5.81 23.92
CA ALA A 24 -23.80 -6.70 22.94
C ALA A 24 -22.49 -6.08 22.43
N ASN A 25 -21.51 -6.92 22.08
CA ASN A 25 -20.26 -6.46 21.46
C ASN A 25 -20.56 -5.90 20.05
N PRO A 26 -20.26 -4.61 19.77
CA PRO A 26 -20.63 -3.96 18.52
C PRO A 26 -19.84 -4.41 17.28
N ALA A 27 -19.01 -5.46 17.38
CA ALA A 27 -18.12 -5.93 16.32
C ALA A 27 -17.13 -4.85 15.83
N LEU A 28 -16.84 -3.84 16.67
CA LEU A 28 -15.93 -2.74 16.35
C LEU A 28 -14.55 -2.97 16.96
N THR A 29 -13.50 -2.58 16.23
CA THR A 29 -12.14 -2.57 16.75
C THR A 29 -11.99 -1.54 17.86
N SER A 30 -11.29 -1.91 18.92
CA SER A 30 -11.03 -1.02 20.06
C SER A 30 -9.58 -0.57 20.06
N LEU A 31 -9.35 0.73 20.15
CA LEU A 31 -8.02 1.32 20.33
C LEU A 31 -7.81 1.67 21.81
N VAL A 32 -6.87 0.99 22.45
CA VAL A 32 -6.45 1.35 23.82
C VAL A 32 -5.11 2.07 23.77
N VAL A 33 -5.10 3.30 24.29
CA VAL A 33 -3.91 4.15 24.39
C VAL A 33 -3.44 4.15 25.84
N TYR A 34 -2.31 3.50 26.10
CA TYR A 34 -1.66 3.47 27.40
C TYR A 34 -0.44 4.38 27.42
N LYS A 35 -0.38 5.31 28.38
CA LYS A 35 0.77 6.21 28.55
C LYS A 35 1.32 6.06 29.96
N LYS A 36 2.56 5.57 30.07
CA LYS A 36 3.29 5.55 31.34
C LYS A 36 3.81 6.96 31.66
N TYR A 37 3.88 7.33 32.95
CA TYR A 37 4.22 8.70 33.39
C TYR A 37 5.54 9.24 32.78
N ASN A 38 6.57 8.40 32.66
CA ASN A 38 7.85 8.70 32.02
C ASN A 38 8.17 7.75 30.83
N GLY A 39 7.16 7.11 30.23
CA GLY A 39 7.39 6.08 29.21
C GLY A 39 6.72 6.38 27.87
N ALA A 40 7.05 5.55 26.88
CA ALA A 40 6.43 5.59 25.57
C ALA A 40 4.91 5.35 25.66
N ILE A 41 4.17 6.00 24.76
CA ILE A 41 2.75 5.70 24.55
C ILE A 41 2.68 4.33 23.87
N GLN A 42 2.01 3.37 24.49
CA GLN A 42 1.67 2.09 23.87
C GLN A 42 0.26 2.16 23.31
N GLN A 43 0.08 1.66 22.10
CA GLN A 43 -1.21 1.59 21.44
C GLN A 43 -1.49 0.15 21.06
N ILE A 44 -2.62 -0.34 21.53
CA ILE A 44 -3.02 -1.73 21.33
C ILE A 44 -4.36 -1.71 20.60
N PHE A 45 -4.32 -2.19 19.36
CA PHE A 45 -5.52 -2.51 18.59
C PHE A 45 -6.03 -3.86 19.06
N SER A 46 -7.28 -3.88 19.49
CA SER A 46 -8.00 -5.09 19.82
C SER A 46 -9.00 -5.41 18.71
N SER A 47 -8.88 -6.60 18.13
CA SER A 47 -9.90 -7.14 17.24
C SER A 47 -11.24 -7.21 17.97
N PRO A 48 -12.38 -7.20 17.26
CA PRO A 48 -13.68 -7.23 17.89
C PRO A 48 -13.87 -8.42 18.84
N ASP A 49 -13.26 -9.56 18.54
CA ASP A 49 -13.38 -10.79 19.33
C ASP A 49 -12.55 -10.78 20.64
N VAL A 50 -11.69 -9.77 20.83
CA VAL A 50 -10.75 -9.69 21.95
C VAL A 50 -11.22 -8.62 22.94
N THR A 51 -11.82 -9.05 24.05
CA THR A 51 -12.33 -8.15 25.11
C THR A 51 -11.35 -7.96 26.27
N SER A 52 -10.33 -8.81 26.41
CA SER A 52 -9.29 -8.68 27.42
C SER A 52 -7.96 -8.25 26.79
N ILE A 53 -7.55 -7.01 27.04
CA ILE A 53 -6.36 -6.40 26.45
C ILE A 53 -5.28 -6.31 27.52
N LEU A 54 -4.18 -7.04 27.36
CA LEU A 54 -3.05 -6.97 28.27
C LEU A 54 -2.17 -5.76 27.90
N ILE A 55 -1.97 -4.87 28.85
CA ILE A 55 -1.25 -3.59 28.77
C ILE A 55 -0.04 -3.67 29.68
N GLY A 56 1.11 -3.12 29.27
CA GLY A 56 2.33 -3.17 30.07
C GLY A 56 3.26 -4.33 29.72
N SER A 57 2.82 -5.29 28.88
CA SER A 57 3.76 -6.05 28.07
C SER A 57 4.31 -5.10 27.00
N GLU A 58 5.62 -4.86 27.02
CA GLU A 58 6.27 -4.28 25.85
C GLU A 58 5.99 -5.26 24.70
N LYS A 59 5.23 -4.82 23.69
CA LYS A 59 5.10 -5.62 22.46
C LYS A 59 6.52 -5.93 22.00
N SER A 60 6.81 -7.22 21.87
CA SER A 60 8.13 -7.64 21.40
C SER A 60 8.39 -6.97 20.05
N PHE A 61 9.65 -6.62 19.79
CA PHE A 61 10.05 -6.13 18.48
C PHE A 61 9.58 -7.05 17.34
N SER A 62 9.53 -8.37 17.59
CA SER A 62 8.97 -9.36 16.66
C SER A 62 7.48 -9.18 16.36
N ASP A 63 6.69 -8.80 17.36
CA ASP A 63 5.24 -8.64 17.22
C ASP A 63 4.92 -7.38 16.42
N ILE A 64 5.66 -6.30 16.69
CA ILE A 64 5.61 -5.06 15.91
C ILE A 64 6.01 -5.35 14.46
N ALA A 65 7.13 -6.03 14.24
CA ALA A 65 7.61 -6.37 12.91
C ALA A 65 6.58 -7.18 12.12
N ARG A 66 6.05 -8.26 12.71
CA ARG A 66 5.05 -9.11 12.06
C ARG A 66 3.77 -8.34 11.74
N GLN A 67 3.27 -7.53 12.68
CA GLN A 67 2.05 -6.75 12.49
C GLN A 67 2.18 -5.80 11.29
N TYR A 68 3.26 -5.04 11.20
CA TYR A 68 3.43 -4.04 10.13
C TYR A 68 3.84 -4.65 8.79
N ILE A 69 4.59 -5.76 8.77
CA ILE A 69 4.86 -6.51 7.53
C ILE A 69 3.55 -7.00 6.92
N ILE A 70 2.68 -7.64 7.71
CA ILE A 70 1.38 -8.12 7.22
C ILE A 70 0.53 -6.95 6.72
N ALA A 71 0.47 -5.85 7.48
CA ALA A 71 -0.24 -4.65 7.05
C ALA A 71 0.28 -4.08 5.71
N GLY A 72 1.59 -4.09 5.49
CA GLY A 72 2.20 -3.66 4.22
C GLY A 72 1.86 -4.58 3.05
N ILE A 73 1.82 -5.89 3.28
CA ILE A 73 1.40 -6.88 2.27
C ILE A 73 -0.07 -6.65 1.89
N GLU A 74 -0.95 -6.60 2.89
CA GLU A 74 -2.39 -6.38 2.68
C GLU A 74 -2.67 -5.06 1.99
N HIS A 75 -1.94 -4.01 2.33
CA HIS A 75 -2.06 -2.70 1.69
C HIS A 75 -1.90 -2.78 0.16
N ILE A 76 -0.86 -3.46 -0.31
CA ILE A 76 -0.62 -3.60 -1.75
C ILE A 76 -1.64 -4.52 -2.42
N LEU A 77 -2.03 -5.61 -1.75
CA LEU A 77 -2.94 -6.59 -2.34
C LEU A 77 -4.40 -6.10 -2.42
N ILE A 78 -4.82 -5.22 -1.50
CA ILE A 78 -6.17 -4.62 -1.52
C ILE A 78 -6.19 -3.36 -2.41
N GLY A 79 -5.05 -2.68 -2.56
CA GLY A 79 -4.90 -1.50 -3.40
C GLY A 79 -4.94 -1.81 -4.89
N PHE A 80 -6.12 -2.02 -5.46
CA PHE A 80 -6.28 -2.36 -6.89
C PHE A 80 -5.63 -1.34 -7.84
N ASP A 81 -5.62 -0.04 -7.50
CA ASP A 81 -4.87 0.97 -8.26
C ASP A 81 -3.37 0.63 -8.37
N HIS A 82 -2.75 0.18 -7.27
CA HIS A 82 -1.35 -0.20 -7.24
C HIS A 82 -1.11 -1.45 -8.07
N LEU A 83 -1.97 -2.46 -7.94
CA LEU A 83 -1.84 -3.70 -8.72
C LEU A 83 -1.96 -3.44 -10.22
N LEU A 84 -2.92 -2.60 -10.64
CA LEU A 84 -3.06 -2.22 -12.06
C LEU A 84 -1.85 -1.40 -12.54
N PHE A 85 -1.33 -0.51 -11.71
CA PHE A 85 -0.12 0.25 -12.04
C PHE A 85 1.11 -0.67 -12.21
N VAL A 86 1.33 -1.61 -11.27
CA VAL A 86 2.43 -2.60 -11.37
C VAL A 86 2.23 -3.51 -12.57
N LEU A 87 1.00 -3.91 -12.88
CA LEU A 87 0.69 -4.68 -14.09
C LEU A 87 1.05 -3.88 -15.35
N CYS A 88 0.76 -2.58 -15.40
CA CYS A 88 1.22 -1.71 -16.48
C CYS A 88 2.76 -1.65 -16.58
N LEU A 89 3.48 -1.57 -15.45
CA LEU A 89 4.95 -1.63 -15.45
C LEU A 89 5.49 -2.95 -16.02
N ILE A 90 4.87 -4.08 -15.67
CA ILE A 90 5.23 -5.40 -16.22
C ILE A 90 5.00 -5.42 -17.73
N LEU A 91 3.87 -4.88 -18.20
CA LEU A 91 3.49 -4.91 -19.61
C LEU A 91 4.28 -3.92 -20.49
N ILE A 92 4.76 -2.82 -19.94
CA ILE A 92 5.55 -1.82 -20.69
C ILE A 92 7.05 -2.14 -20.68
N ALA A 93 7.56 -2.79 -19.63
CA ALA A 93 8.98 -3.09 -19.50
C ALA A 93 9.43 -4.08 -20.58
N SER A 94 10.43 -3.70 -21.37
CA SER A 94 10.96 -4.54 -22.46
C SER A 94 11.97 -5.57 -21.98
N THR A 95 12.52 -5.42 -20.77
CA THR A 95 13.52 -6.32 -20.17
C THR A 95 13.31 -6.45 -18.67
N THR A 96 13.73 -7.59 -18.09
CA THR A 96 13.72 -7.81 -16.64
C THR A 96 14.50 -6.73 -15.89
N LYS A 97 15.62 -6.26 -16.47
CA LYS A 97 16.42 -5.16 -15.89
C LYS A 97 15.60 -3.87 -15.80
N GLN A 98 14.89 -3.49 -16.85
CA GLN A 98 14.04 -2.29 -16.83
C GLN A 98 12.91 -2.42 -15.81
N LEU A 99 12.29 -3.60 -15.71
CA LEU A 99 11.24 -3.86 -14.73
C LEU A 99 11.76 -3.70 -13.30
N ILE A 100 12.90 -4.32 -12.97
CA ILE A 100 13.52 -4.20 -11.64
C ILE A 100 13.85 -2.74 -11.34
N LEU A 101 14.46 -2.02 -12.28
CA LEU A 101 14.79 -0.60 -12.09
C LEU A 101 13.53 0.27 -11.86
N ALA A 102 12.44 0.00 -12.57
CA ALA A 102 11.18 0.70 -12.38
C ALA A 102 10.54 0.37 -11.01
N ILE A 103 10.51 -0.91 -10.63
CA ILE A 103 9.99 -1.34 -9.33
C ILE A 103 10.78 -0.71 -8.19
N THR A 104 12.11 -0.81 -8.22
CA THR A 104 12.97 -0.23 -7.18
C THR A 104 12.80 1.29 -7.12
N GLY A 105 12.75 1.96 -8.26
CA GLY A 105 12.50 3.40 -8.35
C GLY A 105 11.16 3.81 -7.73
N PHE A 106 10.10 3.04 -8.00
CA PHE A 106 8.78 3.24 -7.42
C PHE A 106 8.80 3.04 -5.89
N THR A 107 9.30 1.90 -5.42
CA THR A 107 9.31 1.54 -3.99
C THR A 107 10.08 2.55 -3.15
N ILE A 108 11.25 3.00 -3.61
CA ILE A 108 12.05 4.01 -2.90
C ILE A 108 11.28 5.33 -2.82
N ALA A 109 10.75 5.82 -3.94
CA ALA A 109 10.00 7.07 -3.99
C ALA A 109 8.71 7.03 -3.14
N HIS A 110 7.99 5.92 -3.21
CA HIS A 110 6.82 5.64 -2.39
C HIS A 110 7.17 5.68 -0.90
N SER A 111 8.24 4.98 -0.50
CA SER A 111 8.69 4.93 0.89
C SER A 111 9.05 6.32 1.43
N ILE A 112 9.68 7.17 0.61
CA ILE A 112 10.02 8.55 0.97
C ILE A 112 8.76 9.36 1.28
N THR A 113 7.79 9.38 0.36
CA THR A 113 6.59 10.21 0.51
C THR A 113 5.65 9.68 1.58
N LEU A 114 5.52 8.37 1.71
CA LEU A 114 4.81 7.73 2.83
C LEU A 114 5.42 8.14 4.18
N SER A 115 6.76 8.14 4.29
CA SER A 115 7.45 8.56 5.52
C SER A 115 7.20 10.03 5.83
N LEU A 116 7.37 10.92 4.83
CA LEU A 116 7.14 12.36 5.00
C LEU A 116 5.70 12.68 5.42
N ALA A 117 4.74 12.01 4.81
CA ALA A 117 3.34 12.19 5.12
C ALA A 117 2.99 11.60 6.51
N THR A 118 3.49 10.40 6.85
CA THR A 118 3.27 9.78 8.16
C THR A 118 3.87 10.58 9.33
N MET A 119 5.01 11.24 9.08
CA MET A 119 5.66 12.15 10.02
C MET A 119 5.00 13.52 10.08
N ASN A 120 3.90 13.74 9.34
CA ASN A 120 3.15 15.00 9.32
C ASN A 120 3.99 16.18 8.79
N ILE A 121 5.03 15.89 8.00
CA ILE A 121 5.94 16.90 7.39
C ILE A 121 5.29 17.48 6.14
N LEU A 122 4.70 16.62 5.30
CA LEU A 122 3.97 17.02 4.09
C LEU A 122 2.53 16.53 4.17
N LYS A 123 1.59 17.44 3.92
CA LYS A 123 0.16 17.13 3.83
C LYS A 123 -0.32 17.43 2.43
N VAL A 124 -0.84 16.41 1.77
CA VAL A 124 -1.53 16.54 0.50
C VAL A 124 -2.95 16.04 0.72
N ARG A 125 -3.90 16.73 0.10
CA ARG A 125 -5.31 16.37 0.15
C ARG A 125 -5.52 15.00 -0.53
N THR A 126 -6.04 14.02 0.21
CA THR A 126 -6.16 12.62 -0.23
C THR A 126 -6.91 12.49 -1.55
N GLU A 127 -7.97 13.28 -1.76
CA GLU A 127 -8.77 13.20 -2.99
C GLU A 127 -7.94 13.59 -4.23
N LEU A 128 -6.99 14.53 -4.10
CA LEU A 128 -6.08 14.88 -5.19
C LEU A 128 -5.09 13.76 -5.47
N VAL A 129 -4.61 13.08 -4.42
CA VAL A 129 -3.68 11.96 -4.56
C VAL A 129 -4.34 10.80 -5.30
N GLU A 130 -5.54 10.41 -4.88
CA GLU A 130 -6.29 9.33 -5.52
C GLU A 130 -6.62 9.64 -6.99
N LEU A 131 -6.96 10.90 -7.30
CA LEU A 131 -7.15 11.36 -8.67
C LEU A 131 -5.87 11.18 -9.51
N LEU A 132 -4.72 11.62 -8.98
CA LEU A 132 -3.44 11.51 -9.68
C LEU A 132 -2.98 10.07 -9.84
N ILE A 133 -3.29 9.20 -8.88
CA ILE A 133 -3.08 7.75 -9.00
C ILE A 133 -3.94 7.16 -10.13
N ALA A 134 -5.23 7.53 -10.24
CA ALA A 134 -6.03 7.08 -11.39
C ALA A 134 -5.45 7.57 -12.72
N LEU A 135 -5.01 8.83 -12.76
CA LEU A 135 -4.39 9.42 -13.95
C LEU A 135 -3.09 8.68 -14.34
N SER A 136 -2.28 8.24 -13.38
CA SER A 136 -1.04 7.49 -13.68
C SER A 136 -1.33 6.20 -14.45
N ILE A 137 -2.39 5.47 -14.06
CA ILE A 137 -2.84 4.25 -14.75
C ILE A 137 -3.25 4.55 -16.18
N VAL A 138 -4.03 5.62 -16.39
CA VAL A 138 -4.46 6.05 -17.74
C VAL A 138 -3.26 6.40 -18.62
N VAL A 139 -2.30 7.15 -18.07
CA VAL A 139 -1.08 7.56 -18.80
C VAL A 139 -0.26 6.34 -19.22
N LEU A 140 -0.03 5.38 -18.32
CA LEU A 140 0.70 4.16 -18.65
C LEU A 140 -0.06 3.27 -19.65
N ALA A 141 -1.37 3.09 -19.49
CA ALA A 141 -2.18 2.32 -20.43
C ALA A 141 -2.11 2.91 -21.85
N ARG A 142 -2.17 4.25 -21.95
CA ARG A 142 -1.97 4.97 -23.22
C ARG A 142 -0.58 4.70 -23.80
N GLU A 143 0.47 4.82 -23.00
CA GLU A 143 1.85 4.57 -23.47
C GLU A 143 1.99 3.14 -24.02
N ILE A 144 1.47 2.14 -23.33
CA ILE A 144 1.51 0.73 -23.78
C ILE A 144 0.77 0.55 -25.11
N ILE A 145 -0.42 1.14 -25.27
CA ILE A 145 -1.18 1.07 -26.54
C ILE A 145 -0.42 1.75 -27.68
N THR A 146 0.16 2.93 -27.44
CA THR A 146 0.94 3.65 -28.46
C THR A 146 2.19 2.88 -28.88
N ALA A 147 2.84 2.21 -27.93
CA ALA A 147 3.98 1.32 -28.18
C ALA A 147 3.57 0.14 -29.08
N LYS A 148 2.50 -0.57 -28.70
CA LYS A 148 1.97 -1.73 -29.45
C LYS A 148 1.54 -1.40 -30.87
N ARG A 149 1.02 -0.19 -31.09
CA ARG A 149 0.61 0.29 -32.42
C ARG A 149 1.75 0.87 -33.25
N ASN A 150 3.00 0.81 -32.77
CA ASN A 150 4.17 1.41 -33.41
C ASN A 150 4.00 2.91 -33.72
N LEU A 151 3.20 3.62 -32.91
CA LEU A 151 2.96 5.07 -33.09
C LEU A 151 4.11 5.92 -32.53
N VAL A 152 4.96 5.32 -31.69
CA VAL A 152 6.13 5.94 -31.07
C VAL A 152 7.29 4.95 -31.15
N ALA A 153 8.49 5.42 -31.52
CA ALA A 153 9.66 4.56 -31.67
C ALA A 153 10.11 3.93 -30.34
N ILE A 154 10.17 4.73 -29.27
CA ILE A 154 10.52 4.26 -27.92
C ILE A 154 9.62 4.98 -26.91
N PRO A 155 8.76 4.27 -26.17
CA PRO A 155 7.93 4.88 -25.14
C PRO A 155 8.77 5.56 -24.06
N PHE A 156 8.27 6.67 -23.51
CA PHE A 156 9.02 7.45 -22.52
C PHE A 156 9.30 6.62 -21.25
N SER A 157 8.35 5.78 -20.80
CA SER A 157 8.55 4.85 -19.68
C SER A 157 9.58 3.76 -19.92
N VAL A 158 9.81 3.37 -21.17
CA VAL A 158 10.88 2.41 -21.51
C VAL A 158 12.23 3.10 -21.50
N LYS A 159 12.29 4.36 -21.94
CA LYS A 159 13.53 5.15 -22.00
C LYS A 159 13.99 5.62 -20.62
N TYR A 160 13.07 6.00 -19.73
CA TYR A 160 13.36 6.52 -18.39
C TYR A 160 12.57 5.77 -17.30
N PRO A 161 12.78 4.44 -17.15
CA PRO A 161 11.98 3.61 -16.25
C PRO A 161 12.08 4.08 -14.80
N ILE A 162 13.26 4.48 -14.33
CA ILE A 162 13.47 4.97 -12.95
C ILE A 162 12.75 6.30 -12.76
N SER A 163 12.96 7.28 -13.63
CA SER A 163 12.40 8.63 -13.45
C SER A 163 10.87 8.62 -13.41
N ILE A 164 10.22 7.87 -14.30
CA ILE A 164 8.76 7.80 -14.35
C ILE A 164 8.19 7.03 -13.17
N SER A 165 8.74 5.84 -12.91
CA SER A 165 8.28 5.02 -11.78
C SER A 165 8.49 5.72 -10.45
N SER A 166 9.60 6.44 -10.25
CA SER A 166 9.82 7.26 -9.06
C SER A 166 8.84 8.42 -8.99
N PHE A 167 8.56 9.12 -10.10
CA PHE A 167 7.57 10.21 -10.10
C PHE A 167 6.19 9.73 -9.64
N PHE A 168 5.72 8.60 -10.19
CA PHE A 168 4.46 8.01 -9.75
C PHE A 168 4.55 7.43 -8.33
N GLY A 169 5.67 6.83 -7.96
CA GLY A 169 5.92 6.35 -6.60
C GLY A 169 5.76 7.45 -5.55
N LEU A 170 6.30 8.65 -5.82
CA LEU A 170 6.12 9.82 -4.95
C LEU A 170 4.64 10.17 -4.77
N LEU A 171 3.84 10.10 -5.84
CA LEU A 171 2.40 10.40 -5.74
C LEU A 171 1.67 9.32 -4.93
N HIS A 172 1.98 8.05 -5.19
CA HIS A 172 1.32 6.92 -4.55
C HIS A 172 1.57 6.86 -3.03
N GLY A 173 2.75 7.24 -2.55
CA GLY A 173 3.08 7.19 -1.11
C GLY A 173 2.22 8.09 -0.24
N PHE A 174 1.59 9.13 -0.80
CA PHE A 174 0.64 9.97 -0.05
C PHE A 174 -0.71 9.30 0.21
N GLY A 175 -1.11 8.32 -0.61
CA GLY A 175 -2.48 7.76 -0.58
C GLY A 175 -2.82 6.98 0.70
N PHE A 176 -1.80 6.42 1.37
CA PHE A 176 -1.98 5.58 2.56
C PHE A 176 -1.52 6.22 3.86
N ALA A 177 -0.84 7.36 3.79
CA ALA A 177 -0.22 7.98 4.95
C ALA A 177 -1.23 8.42 6.02
N VAL A 178 -2.50 8.62 5.66
CA VAL A 178 -3.57 9.01 6.60
C VAL A 178 -3.80 7.92 7.64
N VAL A 179 -3.81 6.64 7.24
CA VAL A 179 -4.10 5.51 8.14
C VAL A 179 -3.02 5.36 9.22
N LEU A 180 -1.73 5.51 8.86
CA LEU A 180 -0.62 5.43 9.80
C LEU A 180 -0.51 6.66 10.72
N GLN A 181 -0.93 7.85 10.25
CA GLN A 181 -0.97 9.06 11.07
C GLN A 181 -1.97 8.94 12.22
N GLU A 182 -3.15 8.39 11.94
CA GLU A 182 -4.25 8.24 12.89
C GLU A 182 -3.94 7.26 14.03
N LEU A 183 -2.97 6.35 13.84
CA LEU A 183 -2.56 5.44 14.90
C LEU A 183 -2.05 6.23 16.12
N GLY A 184 -1.28 7.31 15.93
CA GLY A 184 -0.81 8.18 17.04
C GLY A 184 0.40 7.63 17.81
N LEU A 185 1.23 6.80 17.17
CA LEU A 185 2.39 6.13 17.77
C LEU A 185 3.47 7.13 18.24
N PRO A 186 4.26 6.79 19.28
CA PRO A 186 5.51 7.48 19.58
C PRO A 186 6.45 7.52 18.37
N PHE A 187 7.27 8.56 18.27
CA PHE A 187 8.15 8.79 17.12
C PHE A 187 9.06 7.59 16.81
N ASP A 188 9.71 7.01 17.81
CA ASP A 188 10.61 5.86 17.62
C ASP A 188 9.87 4.60 17.11
N MET A 189 8.63 4.41 17.56
CA MET A 189 7.79 3.31 17.09
C MET A 189 7.28 3.56 15.67
N LYS A 190 7.05 4.81 15.27
CA LYS A 190 6.66 5.17 13.90
C LYS A 190 7.74 4.81 12.89
N ILE A 191 9.01 5.04 13.21
CA ILE A 191 10.13 4.69 12.32
C ILE A 191 10.18 3.19 12.09
N ASN A 192 10.12 2.39 13.16
CA ASN A 192 10.12 0.94 13.06
C ASN A 192 8.88 0.42 12.32
N ALA A 193 7.70 0.97 12.62
CA ALA A 193 6.46 0.64 11.92
C ALA A 193 6.56 0.92 10.41
N LEU A 194 7.07 2.09 10.02
CA LEU A 194 7.29 2.47 8.62
C LEU A 194 8.28 1.54 7.92
N MET A 195 9.38 1.19 8.59
CA MET A 195 10.37 0.27 8.03
C MET A 195 9.75 -1.10 7.73
N PHE A 196 9.07 -1.70 8.71
CA PHE A 196 8.43 -3.01 8.55
C PHE A 196 7.26 -2.98 7.58
N PHE A 197 6.50 -1.88 7.54
CA PHE A 197 5.45 -1.67 6.57
C PHE A 197 6.00 -1.65 5.13
N ASN A 198 7.08 -0.89 4.87
CA ASN A 198 7.71 -0.85 3.55
C ASN A 198 8.28 -2.21 3.12
N ILE A 199 8.83 -2.98 4.06
CA ILE A 199 9.24 -4.38 3.79
C ILE A 199 8.02 -5.22 3.37
N GLY A 200 6.90 -5.09 4.07
CA GLY A 200 5.64 -5.73 3.71
C GLY A 200 5.15 -5.35 2.32
N VAL A 201 5.20 -4.06 1.98
CA VAL A 201 4.85 -3.53 0.66
C VAL A 201 5.70 -4.18 -0.43
N GLU A 202 7.02 -4.25 -0.24
CA GLU A 202 7.93 -4.86 -1.21
C GLU A 202 7.64 -6.37 -1.38
N ILE A 203 7.39 -7.09 -0.28
CA ILE A 203 6.99 -8.51 -0.32
C ILE A 203 5.69 -8.68 -1.11
N GLY A 204 4.64 -7.90 -0.80
CA GLY A 204 3.35 -7.97 -1.49
C GLY A 204 3.47 -7.69 -2.98
N GLN A 205 4.28 -6.70 -3.36
CA GLN A 205 4.54 -6.37 -4.75
C GLN A 205 5.28 -7.50 -5.49
N LEU A 206 6.33 -8.07 -4.88
CA LEU A 206 7.06 -9.20 -5.46
C LEU A 206 6.19 -10.45 -5.59
N MET A 207 5.32 -10.72 -4.62
CA MET A 207 4.34 -11.81 -4.71
C MET A 207 3.41 -11.63 -5.91
N PHE A 208 2.89 -10.42 -6.11
CA PHE A 208 2.04 -10.11 -7.26
C PHE A 208 2.78 -10.27 -8.59
N ILE A 209 3.99 -9.73 -8.71
CA ILE A 209 4.81 -9.87 -9.92
C ILE A 209 5.09 -11.34 -10.24
N ALA A 210 5.47 -12.13 -9.22
CA ALA A 210 5.72 -13.56 -9.37
C ALA A 210 4.47 -14.30 -9.86
N LEU A 211 3.29 -13.98 -9.30
CA LEU A 211 2.02 -14.53 -9.73
C LEU A 211 1.74 -14.20 -11.21
N ILE A 212 1.90 -12.95 -11.62
CA ILE A 212 1.70 -12.53 -13.02
C ILE A 212 2.65 -13.27 -13.96
N PHE A 213 3.94 -13.41 -13.59
CA PHE A 213 4.88 -14.17 -14.41
C PHE A 213 4.54 -15.66 -14.52
N ILE A 214 4.06 -16.29 -13.44
CA ILE A 214 3.58 -17.68 -13.48
C ILE A 214 2.39 -17.80 -14.44
N VAL A 215 1.41 -16.90 -14.35
CA VAL A 215 0.24 -16.88 -15.24
C VAL A 215 0.67 -16.69 -16.70
N MET A 216 1.56 -15.75 -16.99
CA MET A 216 2.09 -15.51 -18.33
C MET A 216 2.86 -16.71 -18.88
N TYR A 217 3.67 -17.36 -18.04
CA TYR A 217 4.43 -18.56 -18.41
C TYR A 217 3.50 -19.72 -18.77
N LEU A 218 2.50 -20.01 -17.93
CA LEU A 218 1.52 -21.06 -18.18
C LEU A 218 0.70 -20.79 -19.46
N PHE A 219 0.30 -19.55 -19.68
CA PHE A 219 -0.48 -19.17 -20.87
C PHE A 219 0.36 -19.29 -22.16
N THR A 220 1.60 -18.83 -22.14
CA THR A 220 2.51 -18.85 -23.30
C THR A 220 3.02 -20.26 -23.62
N ASN A 221 3.23 -21.11 -22.61
CA ASN A 221 3.70 -22.48 -22.79
C ASN A 221 2.58 -23.46 -23.20
N SER A 222 1.32 -23.02 -23.15
CA SER A 222 0.22 -23.82 -23.70
C SER A 222 0.34 -23.86 -25.22
N ARG A 223 0.51 -25.06 -25.80
CA ARG A 223 0.60 -25.28 -27.27
C ARG A 223 -0.65 -24.83 -28.06
N LEU A 224 -1.68 -24.35 -27.36
CA LEU A 224 -2.99 -23.98 -27.89
C LEU A 224 -3.10 -22.50 -28.29
N VAL A 225 -2.16 -21.63 -27.88
CA VAL A 225 -2.28 -20.19 -28.09
C VAL A 225 -1.30 -19.68 -29.15
N SER A 226 -1.86 -19.26 -30.29
CA SER A 226 -1.09 -18.60 -31.36
C SER A 226 -0.56 -17.23 -30.90
N SER A 227 0.58 -16.80 -31.44
CA SER A 227 1.16 -15.48 -31.17
C SER A 227 0.18 -14.32 -31.41
N LYS A 228 -0.71 -14.44 -32.41
CA LYS A 228 -1.76 -13.44 -32.68
C LYS A 228 -2.81 -13.35 -31.57
N LEU A 229 -3.17 -14.47 -30.94
CA LEU A 229 -4.10 -14.50 -29.82
C LEU A 229 -3.48 -13.86 -28.57
N ASN A 230 -2.19 -14.08 -28.33
CA ASN A 230 -1.46 -13.42 -27.23
C ASN A 230 -1.43 -11.89 -27.41
N ASP A 231 -1.15 -11.40 -28.61
CA ASP A 231 -1.13 -9.96 -28.89
C ASP A 231 -2.50 -9.31 -28.76
N ALA A 232 -3.55 -9.99 -29.25
CA ALA A 232 -4.93 -9.53 -29.12
C ALA A 232 -5.37 -9.49 -27.66
N PHE A 233 -5.09 -10.55 -26.89
CA PHE A 233 -5.41 -10.63 -25.46
C PHE A 233 -4.67 -9.56 -24.66
N SER A 234 -3.37 -9.40 -24.88
CA SER A 234 -2.58 -8.36 -24.22
C SER A 234 -3.11 -6.95 -24.54
N THR A 235 -3.51 -6.70 -25.79
CA THR A 235 -4.14 -5.43 -26.19
C THR A 235 -5.49 -5.22 -25.51
N PHE A 236 -6.30 -6.27 -25.40
CA PHE A 236 -7.56 -6.24 -24.68
C PHE A 236 -7.34 -5.91 -23.19
N CYS A 237 -6.41 -6.60 -22.52
CA CYS A 237 -6.08 -6.35 -21.12
C CYS A 237 -5.66 -4.90 -20.88
N VAL A 238 -4.75 -4.36 -21.69
CA VAL A 238 -4.29 -2.97 -21.56
C VAL A 238 -5.44 -1.99 -21.80
N SER A 239 -6.32 -2.27 -22.77
CA SER A 239 -7.48 -1.43 -23.06
C SER A 239 -8.49 -1.46 -21.90
N ALA A 240 -8.69 -2.62 -21.27
CA ALA A 240 -9.52 -2.76 -20.08
C ALA A 240 -8.95 -2.00 -18.89
N ILE A 241 -7.63 -2.11 -18.65
CA ILE A 241 -6.93 -1.33 -17.60
C ILE A 241 -7.10 0.17 -17.84
N GLY A 242 -6.91 0.62 -19.09
CA GLY A 242 -7.11 2.03 -19.46
C GLY A 242 -8.56 2.48 -19.26
N ALA A 243 -9.55 1.65 -19.58
CA ALA A 243 -10.95 1.95 -19.35
C ALA A 243 -11.31 2.05 -17.86
N ILE A 244 -10.83 1.11 -17.04
CA ILE A 244 -11.00 1.13 -15.58
C ILE A 244 -10.33 2.37 -14.96
N GLY A 245 -9.08 2.64 -15.34
CA GLY A 245 -8.35 3.83 -14.89
C GLY A 245 -9.06 5.13 -15.29
N THR A 246 -9.61 5.19 -16.50
CA THR A 246 -10.37 6.36 -16.97
C THR A 246 -11.66 6.52 -16.17
N PHE A 247 -12.37 5.43 -15.91
CA PHE A 247 -13.57 5.43 -15.06
C PHE A 247 -13.26 5.94 -13.66
N TRP A 248 -12.22 5.42 -12.99
CA TRP A 248 -11.81 5.90 -11.67
C TRP A 248 -11.35 7.35 -11.68
N PHE A 249 -10.64 7.79 -12.71
CA PHE A 249 -10.22 9.18 -12.85
C PHE A 249 -11.43 10.12 -12.94
N LEU A 250 -12.42 9.79 -13.77
CA LEU A 250 -13.64 10.58 -13.89
C LEU A 250 -14.46 10.56 -12.60
N GLN A 251 -14.61 9.39 -11.97
CA GLN A 251 -15.31 9.25 -10.68
C GLN A 251 -14.68 10.13 -9.60
N ARG A 252 -13.35 10.11 -9.47
CA ARG A 252 -12.61 10.90 -8.48
C ARG A 252 -12.62 12.39 -8.82
N THR A 253 -12.65 12.74 -10.11
CA THR A 253 -12.82 14.15 -10.55
C THR A 253 -14.17 14.70 -10.10
N LEU A 254 -15.24 13.92 -10.26
CA LEU A 254 -16.59 14.33 -9.83
C LEU A 254 -16.70 14.48 -8.31
N GLN A 255 -15.92 13.71 -7.53
CA GLN A 255 -15.87 13.86 -6.07
C GLN A 255 -15.16 15.14 -5.60
N LEU A 256 -14.42 15.84 -6.48
CA LEU A 256 -13.71 17.07 -6.15
C LEU A 256 -14.55 18.35 -6.35
N ILE A 257 -15.64 18.26 -7.11
CA ILE A 257 -16.55 19.36 -7.47
C ILE A 257 -17.72 19.38 -6.49
#